data_AF-A0A8T0DTS3-F1
#
_entry.id   AF-A0A8T0DTS3-F1
#
_cell.length_a   1.000
_cell.length_b   1.000
_cell.length_c   1.000
_cell.angle_alpha   90.00
_cell.angle_beta   90.00
_cell.angle_gamma   90.00
#
_symmetry.space_group_name_H-M   'P 1'
#
loop_
_entity.id
_entity.type
_entity.pdbx_description
1 polymer ?
#
loop_
_entity_poly.entity_id
_entity_poly.type
_entity_poly.pdbx_seq_one_letter_code
_entity_poly.pdbx_strand_id
1 'polypeptide(L)'
;MAACNMMQSLLEAFQMADRDGNQCVSREELVHMIKKIGLPDKNVDYFMNKLDLNEDGKIELTEFKRAVGLTQEPEAEWRKLFLMIDLDHSGDLSIEEVRQVMDKVGIETTPVQLEEYFVTNDRDGNGKLNAEEFKQFLMNKCWQ
;
A
#
# COMPACT_ATOMS: atom_id res chain seq x y z
N MET A 1 -9.33 -16.43 -4.98
CA MET A 1 -10.68 -15.97 -4.57
C MET A 1 -10.96 -16.07 -3.06
N ALA A 2 -10.21 -16.82 -2.25
CA ALA A 2 -10.47 -16.95 -0.80
C ALA A 2 -10.07 -15.71 0.05
N ALA A 3 -9.08 -14.93 -0.38
CA ALA A 3 -8.62 -13.76 0.36
C ALA A 3 -9.67 -12.64 0.44
N CYS A 4 -10.39 -12.35 -0.66
CA CYS A 4 -11.40 -11.28 -0.69
C CYS A 4 -12.57 -11.49 0.29
N ASN A 5 -13.03 -12.73 0.50
CA ASN A 5 -14.17 -12.98 1.39
C ASN A 5 -13.79 -12.85 2.88
N MET A 6 -12.61 -13.33 3.26
CA MET A 6 -12.14 -13.21 4.66
C MET A 6 -11.83 -11.75 5.03
N MET A 7 -11.30 -10.97 4.08
CA MET A 7 -10.97 -9.55 4.25
C MET A 7 -12.22 -8.66 4.41
N GLN A 8 -13.28 -8.91 3.64
CA GLN A 8 -14.57 -8.22 3.78
C GLN A 8 -15.20 -8.51 5.15
N SER A 9 -15.22 -9.78 5.57
CA SER A 9 -15.76 -10.16 6.89
C SER A 9 -14.96 -9.57 8.05
N LEU A 10 -13.66 -9.36 7.89
CA LEU A 10 -12.81 -8.70 8.89
C LEU A 10 -13.12 -7.20 9.02
N LEU A 11 -13.38 -6.52 7.90
CA LEU A 11 -13.76 -5.11 7.89
C LEU A 11 -15.17 -4.89 8.48
N GLU A 12 -16.13 -5.75 8.13
CA GLU A 12 -17.46 -5.75 8.76
C GLU A 12 -17.38 -6.03 10.25
N ALA A 13 -16.51 -6.96 10.65
CA ALA A 13 -16.30 -7.26 12.05
C ALA A 13 -15.64 -6.08 12.80
N PHE A 14 -14.76 -5.31 12.14
CA PHE A 14 -14.18 -4.09 12.71
C PHE A 14 -15.25 -3.03 12.93
N GLN A 15 -16.12 -2.79 11.94
CA GLN A 15 -17.27 -1.90 12.08
C GLN A 15 -18.27 -2.37 13.14
N MET A 16 -18.40 -3.69 13.35
CA MET A 16 -19.21 -4.22 14.44
C MET A 16 -18.54 -4.10 15.82
N ALA A 17 -17.21 -4.03 15.86
CA ALA A 17 -16.42 -3.90 17.08
C ALA A 17 -16.37 -2.46 17.58
N ASP A 18 -16.16 -1.51 16.66
CA ASP A 18 -16.20 -0.06 16.86
C ASP A 18 -17.63 0.39 17.18
N ARG A 19 -18.00 0.34 18.47
CA ARG A 19 -19.37 0.62 18.92
C ARG A 19 -19.62 2.09 19.17
N ASP A 20 -18.57 2.82 19.52
CA ASP A 20 -18.64 4.26 19.75
C ASP A 20 -18.46 5.07 18.45
N GLY A 21 -18.11 4.40 17.34
CA GLY A 21 -17.98 5.00 16.02
C GLY A 21 -16.76 5.91 15.93
N ASN A 22 -15.78 5.71 16.81
CA ASN A 22 -14.57 6.50 16.88
C ASN A 22 -13.53 6.10 15.82
N GLN A 23 -13.84 5.08 14.99
CA GLN A 23 -12.98 4.51 13.95
C GLN A 23 -11.68 3.87 14.49
N CYS A 24 -11.66 3.53 15.78
CA CYS A 24 -10.54 2.97 16.51
C CYS A 24 -11.03 1.82 17.38
N VAL A 25 -10.57 0.60 17.11
CA VAL A 25 -10.92 -0.55 17.96
C VAL A 25 -9.96 -0.61 19.13
N SER A 26 -10.47 -0.35 20.32
CA SER A 26 -9.73 -0.56 21.56
C SER A 26 -9.51 -2.05 21.85
N ARG A 27 -8.55 -2.38 22.72
CA ARG A 27 -8.33 -3.77 23.16
C ARG A 27 -9.60 -4.43 23.70
N GLU A 28 -10.44 -3.68 24.41
CA GLU A 28 -11.70 -4.16 24.97
C GLU A 28 -12.72 -4.51 23.87
N GLU A 29 -12.81 -3.68 22.83
CA GLU A 29 -13.66 -3.92 21.67
C GLU A 29 -13.14 -5.08 20.82
N LEU A 30 -11.82 -5.21 20.67
CA LEU A 30 -11.19 -6.33 19.99
C LEU A 30 -11.46 -7.66 20.70
N VAL A 31 -11.37 -7.68 22.05
CA VAL A 31 -11.75 -8.86 22.86
C VAL A 31 -13.21 -9.23 22.61
N HIS A 32 -14.10 -8.24 22.58
CA HIS A 32 -15.52 -8.48 22.36
C HIS A 32 -15.79 -9.02 20.94
N MET A 33 -15.09 -8.50 19.93
CA MET A 33 -15.13 -8.97 18.54
C MET A 33 -14.62 -10.41 18.40
N ILE A 34 -13.45 -10.72 18.97
CA ILE A 34 -12.82 -12.06 18.92
C ILE A 34 -13.71 -13.10 19.61
N LYS A 35 -14.33 -12.74 20.75
CA LYS A 35 -15.33 -13.59 21.40
C LYS A 35 -16.57 -13.80 20.55
N LYS A 36 -17.04 -12.76 19.86
CA LYS A 36 -18.22 -12.83 18.97
C LYS A 36 -17.96 -13.69 17.72
N ILE A 37 -16.72 -13.70 17.22
CA ILE A 37 -16.26 -14.55 16.11
C ILE A 37 -15.97 -16.00 16.59
N GLY A 38 -15.92 -16.24 17.90
CA GLY A 38 -15.66 -17.56 18.49
C GLY A 38 -14.18 -17.94 18.55
N LEU A 39 -13.29 -16.95 18.46
CA LEU A 39 -11.85 -17.15 18.61
C LEU A 39 -11.43 -17.01 20.09
N PRO A 40 -10.34 -17.69 20.51
CA PRO A 40 -9.87 -17.64 21.89
C PRO A 40 -9.18 -16.32 22.23
N ASP A 41 -9.37 -15.84 23.46
CA ASP A 41 -8.84 -14.55 23.96
C ASP A 41 -7.32 -14.38 23.80
N LYS A 42 -6.54 -15.47 23.81
CA LYS A 42 -5.10 -15.44 23.58
C LYS A 42 -4.70 -14.88 22.20
N ASN A 43 -5.62 -14.85 21.25
CA ASN A 43 -5.38 -14.29 19.93
C ASN A 43 -5.46 -12.75 19.95
N VAL A 44 -6.05 -12.15 20.98
CA VAL A 44 -6.14 -10.68 21.13
C VAL A 44 -4.75 -10.06 21.13
N ASP A 45 -3.83 -10.60 21.93
CA ASP A 45 -2.46 -10.07 22.00
C ASP A 45 -1.71 -10.25 20.67
N TYR A 46 -1.98 -11.35 19.96
CA TYR A 46 -1.45 -11.57 18.60
C TYR A 46 -2.00 -10.53 17.61
N PHE A 47 -3.29 -10.21 17.67
CA PHE A 47 -3.90 -9.22 16.81
C PHE A 47 -3.47 -7.80 17.18
N MET A 48 -3.39 -7.44 18.47
CA MET A 48 -2.83 -6.15 18.89
C MET A 48 -1.40 -6.01 18.39
N ASN A 49 -0.50 -6.95 18.65
CA ASN A 49 0.90 -6.85 18.19
C ASN A 49 1.04 -6.75 16.65
N LYS A 50 0.07 -7.27 15.89
CA LYS A 50 0.08 -7.21 14.43
C LYS A 50 -0.61 -5.99 13.83
N LEU A 51 -1.59 -5.43 14.52
CA LEU A 51 -2.48 -4.39 14.00
C LEU A 51 -2.21 -3.02 14.65
N ASP A 52 -1.80 -2.98 15.92
CA ASP A 52 -1.39 -1.79 16.66
C ASP A 52 0.08 -1.49 16.29
N LEU A 53 0.27 -0.67 15.26
CA LEU A 53 1.60 -0.38 14.67
C LEU A 53 2.30 0.75 15.42
N ASN A 54 1.53 1.64 16.05
CA ASN A 54 2.04 2.75 16.82
C ASN A 54 2.21 2.43 18.32
N GLU A 55 1.81 1.22 18.75
CA GLU A 55 1.86 0.71 20.13
C GLU A 55 1.08 1.60 21.12
N ASP A 56 0.00 2.25 20.67
CA ASP A 56 -0.83 3.13 21.49
C ASP A 56 -1.93 2.38 22.27
N GLY A 57 -2.05 1.06 22.04
CA GLY A 57 -3.03 0.20 22.69
C GLY A 57 -4.42 0.23 22.03
N LYS A 58 -4.53 0.84 20.85
CA LYS A 58 -5.73 0.89 20.01
C LYS A 58 -5.34 0.48 18.60
N ILE A 59 -6.33 0.04 17.83
CA ILE A 59 -6.15 -0.26 16.41
C ILE A 59 -6.97 0.75 15.65
N GLU A 60 -6.33 1.74 15.06
CA GLU A 60 -7.02 2.66 14.16
C GLU A 60 -7.44 1.94 12.88
N LEU A 61 -8.55 2.37 12.28
CA LEU A 61 -8.99 1.86 10.98
C LEU A 61 -7.87 1.93 9.92
N THR A 62 -7.02 2.96 9.99
CA THR A 62 -5.85 3.13 9.12
C THR A 62 -4.82 2.03 9.35
N GLU A 63 -4.49 1.71 10.60
CA GLU A 63 -3.55 0.65 10.95
C GLU A 63 -4.11 -0.73 10.63
N PHE A 64 -5.40 -0.95 10.92
CA PHE A 64 -6.12 -2.15 10.52
C PHE A 64 -6.03 -2.35 9.02
N LYS A 65 -6.42 -1.34 8.23
CA LYS A 65 -6.36 -1.39 6.77
C LYS A 65 -4.94 -1.64 6.27
N ARG A 66 -3.91 -1.05 6.91
CA ARG A 66 -2.50 -1.27 6.55
C ARG A 66 -2.05 -2.69 6.84
N ALA A 67 -2.40 -3.22 8.00
CA ALA A 67 -2.01 -4.56 8.41
C ALA A 67 -2.76 -5.66 7.65
N VAL A 68 -4.01 -5.42 7.25
CA VAL A 68 -4.77 -6.33 6.37
C VAL A 68 -4.56 -6.08 4.88
N GLY A 69 -3.74 -5.10 4.50
CA GLY A 69 -3.47 -4.75 3.09
C GLY A 69 -4.65 -4.14 2.34
N LEU A 70 -5.67 -3.63 3.06
CA LEU A 70 -6.79 -2.86 2.52
C LEU A 70 -6.43 -1.39 2.28
N THR A 71 -5.37 -0.86 2.92
CA THR A 71 -4.68 0.29 2.36
C THR A 71 -3.71 -0.23 1.30
N GLN A 72 -4.23 -0.38 0.08
CA GLN A 72 -3.42 0.01 -1.06
C GLN A 72 -3.26 1.52 -0.93
N GLU A 73 -2.34 1.99 -0.10
CA GLU A 73 -1.81 3.32 -0.34
C GLU A 73 -0.98 3.16 -1.62
N PRO A 74 -1.45 3.67 -2.78
CA PRO A 74 -0.56 3.81 -3.92
C PRO A 74 0.72 4.53 -3.50
N GLU A 75 0.64 5.42 -2.50
CA GLU A 75 1.77 6.11 -1.88
C GLU A 75 2.88 5.23 -1.31
N ALA A 76 2.57 4.06 -0.75
CA ALA A 76 3.60 3.16 -0.24
C ALA A 76 4.20 2.31 -1.36
N GLU A 77 3.41 1.91 -2.36
CA GLU A 77 3.83 0.97 -3.39
C GLU A 77 4.63 1.66 -4.51
N TRP A 78 4.18 2.84 -4.99
CA TRP A 78 4.95 3.59 -5.99
C TRP A 78 6.29 4.03 -5.44
N ARG A 79 6.36 4.34 -4.13
CA ARG A 79 7.58 4.79 -3.47
C ARG A 79 8.59 3.66 -3.28
N LYS A 80 8.14 2.44 -3.00
CA LYS A 80 9.00 1.25 -3.02
C LYS A 80 9.48 0.93 -4.43
N LEU A 81 8.61 1.02 -5.43
CA LEU A 81 9.00 0.84 -6.83
C LEU A 81 10.02 1.90 -7.25
N PHE A 82 9.78 3.16 -6.90
CA PHE A 82 10.71 4.26 -7.13
C PHE A 82 12.08 3.98 -6.53
N LEU A 83 12.15 3.59 -5.25
CA LEU A 83 13.41 3.24 -4.58
C LEU A 83 14.07 1.98 -5.14
N MET A 84 13.30 1.09 -5.78
CA MET A 84 13.83 -0.12 -6.41
C MET A 84 14.37 0.16 -7.82
N ILE A 85 13.87 1.23 -8.46
CA ILE A 85 14.30 1.69 -9.79
C ILE A 85 15.45 2.70 -9.69
N ASP A 86 15.41 3.60 -8.72
CA ASP A 86 16.45 4.58 -8.39
C ASP A 86 17.68 3.86 -7.81
N LEU A 87 18.48 3.24 -8.69
CA LEU A 87 19.61 2.39 -8.33
C LEU A 87 20.81 3.23 -7.88
N ASP A 88 20.95 4.43 -8.44
CA ASP A 88 22.00 5.37 -8.05
C ASP A 88 21.61 6.27 -6.87
N HIS A 89 20.36 6.16 -6.39
CA HIS A 89 19.80 6.98 -5.32
C HIS A 89 19.92 8.49 -5.59
N SER A 90 19.89 8.87 -6.87
CA SER A 90 19.94 10.28 -7.27
C SER A 90 18.65 11.02 -6.91
N GLY A 91 17.55 10.30 -6.68
CA GLY A 91 16.23 10.88 -6.42
C GLY A 91 15.44 11.19 -7.69
N ASP A 92 15.97 10.81 -8.86
CA ASP A 92 15.35 10.94 -10.18
C ASP A 92 15.57 9.64 -10.97
N LEU A 93 14.54 9.14 -11.66
CA LEU A 93 14.66 7.91 -12.46
C LEU A 93 15.14 8.24 -13.87
N SER A 94 16.31 7.71 -14.24
CA SER A 94 16.80 7.77 -15.61
C SER A 94 16.13 6.71 -16.50
N ILE A 95 16.13 6.94 -17.82
CA ILE A 95 15.57 5.99 -18.79
C ILE A 95 16.25 4.61 -18.72
N GLU A 96 17.55 4.58 -18.40
CA GLU A 96 18.32 3.35 -18.25
C GLU A 96 17.90 2.56 -17.00
N GLU A 97 17.66 3.24 -15.89
CA GLU A 97 17.20 2.63 -14.64
C GLU A 97 15.80 2.03 -14.77
N VAL A 98 14.87 2.79 -15.36
CA VAL A 98 13.50 2.30 -15.63
C VAL A 98 13.57 1.09 -16.55
N ARG A 99 14.39 1.13 -17.62
CA ARG A 99 14.56 0.01 -18.53
C ARG A 99 15.09 -1.25 -17.82
N GLN A 100 16.10 -1.11 -16.95
CA GLN A 100 16.66 -2.23 -16.21
C GLN A 100 15.63 -2.88 -15.28
N VAL A 101 14.79 -2.09 -14.64
CA VAL A 101 13.74 -2.64 -13.79
C VAL A 101 12.60 -3.24 -14.60
N MET A 102 12.19 -2.63 -15.71
CA MET A 102 11.17 -3.20 -16.59
C MET A 102 11.57 -4.61 -17.09
N ASP A 103 12.85 -4.77 -17.45
CA ASP A 103 13.42 -6.08 -17.83
C ASP A 103 13.41 -7.09 -16.67
N LYS A 104 13.79 -6.64 -15.46
CA LYS A 104 13.77 -7.48 -14.24
C LYS A 104 12.36 -7.88 -13.79
N VAL A 105 11.37 -7.00 -13.95
CA VAL A 105 9.98 -7.23 -13.56
C VAL A 105 9.22 -8.02 -14.64
N GLY A 106 9.82 -8.18 -15.83
CA GLY A 106 9.23 -8.90 -16.95
C GLY A 106 8.15 -8.11 -17.69
N ILE A 107 8.21 -6.78 -17.62
CA ILE A 107 7.32 -5.89 -18.37
C ILE A 107 8.01 -5.57 -19.70
N GLU A 108 7.48 -6.10 -20.80
CA GLU A 108 7.98 -5.84 -22.15
C GLU A 108 7.64 -4.40 -22.56
N THR A 109 8.65 -3.53 -22.58
CA THR A 109 8.55 -2.18 -23.14
C THR A 109 9.56 -2.00 -24.26
N THR A 110 9.16 -1.31 -25.34
CA THR A 110 10.10 -0.96 -26.41
C THR A 110 10.83 0.35 -26.11
N PRO A 111 12.05 0.56 -26.62
CA PRO A 111 12.79 1.82 -26.42
C PRO A 111 11.99 3.04 -26.85
N VAL A 112 11.26 2.93 -27.95
CA VAL A 112 10.40 4.00 -28.50
C VAL A 112 9.27 4.34 -27.52
N GLN A 113 8.58 3.33 -26.98
CA GLN A 113 7.52 3.56 -25.99
C GLN A 113 8.05 4.18 -24.70
N LEU A 114 9.27 3.82 -24.30
CA LEU A 114 9.90 4.37 -23.11
C LEU A 114 10.35 5.81 -23.33
N GLU A 115 10.89 6.15 -24.50
CA GLU A 115 11.22 7.54 -24.87
C GLU A 115 9.97 8.42 -24.97
N GLU A 116 8.91 7.97 -25.65
CA GLU A 116 7.62 8.68 -25.70
C GLU A 116 7.03 8.88 -24.29
N TYR A 117 7.24 7.90 -23.40
CA TYR A 117 6.81 7.98 -22.01
C TYR A 117 7.53 9.10 -21.26
N PHE A 118 8.87 9.15 -21.34
CA PHE A 118 9.65 10.22 -20.73
C PHE A 118 9.24 11.57 -21.30
N VAL A 119 9.18 11.73 -22.62
CA VAL A 119 8.78 13.00 -23.27
C VAL A 119 7.40 13.51 -22.82
N THR A 120 6.48 12.60 -22.48
CA THR A 120 5.12 12.98 -22.05
C THR A 120 5.04 13.33 -20.56
N ASN A 121 5.90 12.75 -19.72
CA ASN A 121 5.80 12.84 -18.26
C ASN A 121 6.91 13.67 -17.60
N ASP A 122 8.04 13.85 -18.30
CA ASP A 122 9.16 14.75 -17.96
C ASP A 122 8.71 16.20 -18.24
N ARG A 123 8.20 16.86 -17.21
CA ARG A 123 7.64 18.23 -17.32
C ARG A 123 8.73 19.27 -17.24
N ASP A 124 9.83 18.98 -16.55
CA ASP A 124 10.96 19.89 -16.44
C ASP A 124 11.97 19.73 -17.59
N GLY A 125 11.84 18.69 -18.41
CA GLY A 125 12.59 18.46 -19.64
C GLY A 125 14.04 18.04 -19.36
N ASN A 126 14.29 17.42 -18.21
CA ASN A 126 15.64 17.08 -17.76
C ASN A 126 16.11 15.69 -18.25
N GLY A 127 15.25 14.94 -18.95
CA GLY A 127 15.50 13.59 -19.45
C GLY A 127 15.40 12.50 -18.38
N LYS A 128 14.88 12.83 -17.20
CA LYS A 128 14.67 11.97 -16.03
C LYS A 128 13.24 12.15 -15.51
N LEU A 129 12.82 11.28 -14.60
CA LEU A 129 11.52 11.41 -13.93
C LEU A 129 11.72 11.53 -12.43
N ASN A 130 11.35 12.67 -11.89
CA ASN A 130 11.36 12.83 -10.44
C ASN A 130 10.21 12.03 -9.80
N ALA A 131 10.24 11.93 -8.47
CA ALA A 131 9.24 11.19 -7.70
C ALA A 131 7.79 11.63 -7.98
N GLU A 132 7.57 12.91 -8.26
CA GLU A 132 6.24 13.46 -8.52
C GLU A 132 5.73 13.11 -9.92
N GLU A 133 6.60 13.17 -10.92
CA GLU A 133 6.31 12.78 -12.32
C GLU A 133 6.07 11.28 -12.45
N PHE A 134 6.88 10.47 -11.78
CA PHE A 134 6.68 9.02 -11.72
C PHE A 134 5.39 8.65 -10.99
N LYS A 135 5.05 9.36 -9.90
CA LYS A 135 3.77 9.19 -9.20
C LYS A 135 2.60 9.53 -10.12
N GLN A 136 2.65 10.67 -10.82
CA GLN A 136 1.61 11.08 -11.77
C GLN A 136 1.41 10.03 -12.86
N PHE A 137 2.49 9.46 -13.39
CA PHE A 137 2.43 8.38 -14.37
C PHE A 137 1.66 7.15 -13.86
N LEU A 138 2.06 6.62 -12.70
CA LEU A 138 1.42 5.43 -12.14
C LEU A 138 -0.05 5.68 -11.85
N MET A 139 -0.39 6.88 -11.37
CA MET A 139 -1.78 7.28 -11.15
C MET A 139 -2.58 7.39 -12.45
N ASN A 140 -1.97 7.84 -13.55
CA ASN A 140 -2.66 8.01 -14.84
C ASN A 140 -2.84 6.68 -15.61
N LYS A 141 -1.99 5.67 -15.35
CA LYS A 141 -2.03 4.36 -16.03
C LYS A 141 -2.71 3.24 -15.24
N CYS A 142 -2.68 3.26 -13.90
CA CYS A 142 -3.27 2.16 -13.09
C CYS A 142 -4.79 2.28 -12.87
N TRP A 143 -5.44 3.37 -13.29
CA TRP A 143 -6.87 3.60 -13.08
C TRP A 143 -7.65 3.94 -14.37
N GLN A 144 -7.27 3.31 -15.49
CA GLN A 144 -8.09 3.24 -16.71
C GLN A 144 -8.18 1.82 -17.26
#